data_AF-A0A2M7FD00-F1
#
_entry.id   AF-A0A2M7FD00-F1
#
_cell.length_a   1.000
_cell.length_b   1.000
_cell.length_c   1.000
_cell.angle_alpha   90.00
_cell.angle_beta   90.00
_cell.angle_gamma   90.00
#
_symmetry.space_group_name_H-M   'P 1'
#
loop_
_entity.id
_entity.type
_entity.pdbx_description
1 polymer ?
#
loop_
_entity_poly.entity_id
_entity_poly.type
_entity_poly.pdbx_seq_one_letter_code
_entity_poly.pdbx_strand_id
1 'polypeptide(L)'
;NSGSRDIQFQTNSNTKMTIRVSGNVGIGTTNPSERLEVNGNVKASAFLYSSDINLKQNIQNIPNALQKIQQLNGVYFQWKESGKDGVGVIAQDIEKVFPELVATDPNTGLKSVSYGNLVAPLIEAIKE
;
A
#
# COMPACT_ATOMS: atom_id res chain seq x y z
N ASN A 1 13.87 33.99 12.70
CA ASN A 1 14.65 32.75 12.56
C ASN A 1 13.72 31.67 11.98
N SER A 2 13.56 31.66 10.67
CA SER A 2 12.53 30.89 9.95
C SER A 2 13.13 29.64 9.33
N GLY A 3 13.60 28.73 10.17
CA GLY A 3 13.78 27.35 9.72
C GLY A 3 12.41 26.83 9.32
N SER A 4 12.27 26.32 8.10
CA SER A 4 11.02 25.71 7.65
C SER A 4 10.62 24.64 8.67
N ARG A 5 9.40 24.74 9.21
CA ARG A 5 8.86 23.80 10.19
C ARG A 5 7.72 23.04 9.55
N ASP A 6 7.54 21.80 9.98
CA ASP A 6 6.35 21.03 9.66
C ASP A 6 5.09 21.79 10.10
N ILE A 7 4.01 21.65 9.35
CA ILE A 7 2.67 22.11 9.76
C ILE A 7 2.02 20.97 10.53
N GLN A 8 1.53 21.25 11.73
CA GLN A 8 0.88 20.24 12.58
C GLN A 8 -0.51 20.68 13.01
N PHE A 9 -1.47 19.78 12.86
CA PHE A 9 -2.82 19.92 13.40
C PHE A 9 -2.94 19.06 14.64
N GLN A 10 -3.33 19.67 15.76
CA GLN A 10 -3.34 19.04 17.07
C GLN A 10 -4.71 19.11 17.73
N THR A 11 -5.05 18.07 18.49
CA THR A 11 -6.20 18.04 19.40
C THR A 11 -5.74 17.46 20.74
N ASN A 12 -6.10 18.08 21.86
CA ASN A 12 -5.65 17.64 23.20
C ASN A 12 -4.13 17.44 23.27
N SER A 13 -3.37 18.40 22.74
CA SER A 13 -1.89 18.38 22.68
C SER A 13 -1.28 17.18 21.94
N ASN A 14 -2.06 16.43 21.16
CA ASN A 14 -1.58 15.33 20.33
C ASN A 14 -1.69 15.72 18.85
N THR A 15 -0.60 15.53 18.10
CA THR A 15 -0.60 15.71 16.66
C THR A 15 -1.47 14.65 15.98
N LYS A 16 -2.45 15.10 15.20
CA LYS A 16 -3.39 14.25 14.44
C LYS A 16 -3.09 14.25 12.95
N MET A 17 -2.56 15.36 12.43
CA MET A 17 -2.08 15.46 11.05
C MET A 17 -0.80 16.28 11.02
N THR A 18 0.15 15.85 10.19
CA THR A 18 1.42 16.54 9.95
C THR A 18 1.61 16.73 8.45
N ILE A 19 1.98 17.93 8.01
CA ILE A 19 2.54 18.18 6.68
C ILE A 19 4.02 18.50 6.88
N ARG A 20 4.89 17.60 6.42
CA ARG A 20 6.33 17.78 6.56
C ARG A 20 6.85 18.84 5.61
N VAL A 21 8.02 19.41 5.92
CA VAL A 21 8.76 20.28 4.97
C VAL A 21 9.04 19.59 3.63
N SER A 22 9.14 18.25 3.61
CA SER A 22 9.28 17.45 2.38
C SER A 22 8.01 17.39 1.52
N GLY A 23 6.87 17.88 2.02
CA GLY A 23 5.56 17.78 1.39
C GLY A 23 4.76 16.52 1.73
N ASN A 24 5.34 15.57 2.49
CA ASN A 24 4.61 14.38 2.92
C ASN A 24 3.54 14.72 3.95
N VAL A 25 2.34 14.18 3.77
CA VAL A 25 1.20 14.36 4.67
C VAL A 25 0.96 13.07 5.45
N GLY A 26 1.02 13.16 6.78
CA GLY A 26 0.67 12.08 7.70
C GLY A 26 -0.63 12.36 8.41
N ILE A 27 -1.53 11.37 8.50
CA ILE A 27 -2.73 11.40 9.35
C ILE A 27 -2.61 10.26 10.36
N GLY A 28 -2.62 10.58 11.65
CA GLY A 28 -2.34 9.60 12.72
C GLY A 28 -0.87 9.19 12.84
N THR A 29 0.04 9.85 12.09
CA THR A 29 1.49 9.65 12.13
C THR A 29 2.20 11.00 11.98
N THR A 30 3.33 11.17 12.66
CA THR A 30 4.18 12.37 12.56
C THR A 30 5.37 12.18 11.63
N ASN A 31 5.67 10.94 11.21
CA ASN A 31 6.81 10.59 10.37
C ASN A 31 6.36 9.77 9.14
N PRO A 32 5.51 10.32 8.25
CA PRO A 32 5.05 9.61 7.06
C PRO A 32 6.23 9.21 6.15
N SER A 33 6.25 7.93 5.79
CA SER A 33 7.15 7.29 4.83
C SER A 33 6.74 7.55 3.37
N GLU A 34 5.44 7.73 3.14
CA GLU A 34 4.85 8.01 1.83
C GLU A 34 4.39 9.46 1.68
N ARG A 35 4.08 9.88 0.45
CA ARG A 35 3.52 11.22 0.19
C ARG A 35 2.24 11.49 0.97
N LEU A 36 1.41 10.46 1.10
CA LEU A 36 0.25 10.45 1.99
C LEU A 36 0.26 9.14 2.76
N GLU A 37 0.35 9.21 4.08
CA GLU A 37 0.26 8.05 4.97
C GLU A 37 -0.87 8.26 5.98
N VAL A 38 -1.77 7.28 6.08
CA VAL A 38 -2.84 7.27 7.07
C VAL A 38 -2.62 6.08 7.99
N ASN A 39 -2.25 6.36 9.23
CA ASN A 39 -2.21 5.36 10.29
C ASN A 39 -3.64 5.12 10.81
N GLY A 40 -4.38 4.29 10.08
CA GLY A 40 -5.78 3.96 10.36
C GLY A 40 -6.56 3.63 9.09
N ASN A 41 -7.89 3.69 9.19
CA ASN A 41 -8.77 3.36 8.09
C ASN A 41 -9.02 4.57 7.18
N VAL A 42 -9.03 4.34 5.86
CA VAL A 42 -9.52 5.30 4.87
C VAL A 42 -10.89 4.83 4.36
N LYS A 43 -11.94 5.60 4.66
CA LYS A 43 -13.27 5.39 4.08
C LYS A 43 -13.48 6.35 2.91
N ALA A 44 -13.52 5.82 1.69
CA ALA A 44 -13.75 6.57 0.47
C ALA A 44 -14.89 5.95 -0.34
N SER A 45 -15.61 6.76 -1.12
CA SER A 45 -16.64 6.26 -2.04
C SER A 45 -16.05 5.48 -3.21
N ALA A 46 -14.85 5.88 -3.67
CA ALA A 46 -14.11 5.20 -4.73
C ALA A 46 -12.62 5.55 -4.64
N PHE A 47 -11.77 4.62 -5.08
CA PHE A 47 -10.38 4.88 -5.43
C PHE A 47 -10.24 4.76 -6.95
N LEU A 48 -9.76 5.82 -7.59
CA LEU A 48 -9.50 5.85 -9.04
C LEU A 48 -7.99 5.82 -9.27
N TYR A 49 -7.52 4.80 -9.98
CA TYR A 49 -6.12 4.63 -10.34
C TYR A 49 -5.89 5.15 -11.77
N SER A 50 -4.92 6.05 -11.95
CA SER A 50 -4.48 6.46 -13.28
C SER A 50 -3.98 5.24 -14.06
N SER A 51 -4.62 4.92 -15.18
CA SER A 51 -4.35 3.70 -15.96
C SER A 51 -4.42 3.93 -17.48
N ASP A 52 -4.34 5.18 -17.92
CA ASP A 52 -4.38 5.58 -19.34
C ASP A 52 -3.15 5.07 -20.11
N ILE A 53 -3.32 4.69 -21.38
CA ILE A 53 -2.23 4.18 -22.23
C ILE A 53 -1.15 5.24 -22.48
N ASN A 54 -1.49 6.53 -22.50
CA ASN A 54 -0.53 7.62 -22.69
C ASN A 54 0.40 7.82 -21.49
N LEU A 55 0.08 7.20 -20.35
CA LEU A 55 0.90 7.19 -19.14
C LEU A 55 1.76 5.92 -19.04
N LYS A 56 1.71 5.03 -20.04
CA LYS A 56 2.35 3.71 -20.03
C LYS A 56 3.27 3.54 -21.24
N GLN A 57 4.33 2.78 -21.05
CA GLN A 57 5.29 2.40 -22.09
C GLN A 57 5.72 0.94 -21.89
N ASN A 58 6.27 0.31 -22.93
CA ASN A 58 6.74 -1.08 -22.89
C ASN A 58 5.68 -2.06 -22.38
N ILE A 59 4.44 -1.93 -22.88
CA ILE A 59 3.29 -2.73 -22.44
C ILE A 59 3.43 -4.16 -22.96
N GLN A 60 3.39 -5.13 -22.04
CA GLN A 60 3.44 -6.56 -22.33
C GLN A 60 2.41 -7.30 -21.47
N ASN A 61 1.91 -8.44 -21.96
CA ASN A 61 1.06 -9.32 -21.16
C ASN A 61 1.88 -9.98 -20.03
N ILE A 62 1.20 -10.36 -18.95
CA ILE A 62 1.83 -11.06 -17.82
C ILE A 62 2.04 -12.53 -18.25
N PRO A 63 3.30 -13.00 -18.40
CA PRO A 63 3.53 -14.38 -18.82
C PRO A 63 3.35 -15.37 -17.65
N ASN A 64 2.82 -16.56 -17.96
CA ASN A 64 2.62 -17.66 -17.03
C ASN A 64 1.85 -17.20 -15.77
N ALA A 65 0.78 -16.43 -15.98
CA ALA A 65 0.04 -15.78 -14.91
C ALA A 65 -0.60 -16.82 -13.98
N LEU A 66 -1.16 -17.91 -14.52
CA LEU A 66 -1.73 -18.98 -13.72
C LEU A 66 -0.67 -19.64 -12.83
N GLN A 67 0.49 -19.97 -13.40
CA GLN A 67 1.60 -20.55 -12.64
C GLN A 67 2.09 -19.62 -11.52
N LYS A 68 2.14 -18.30 -11.77
CA LYS A 68 2.50 -17.31 -10.74
C LYS A 68 1.44 -17.25 -9.64
N ILE A 69 0.16 -17.17 -9.99
CA ILE A 69 -0.94 -17.12 -9.02
C ILE A 69 -1.01 -18.40 -8.19
N GLN A 70 -0.74 -19.57 -8.76
CA GLN A 70 -0.71 -20.86 -8.05
C GLN A 70 0.39 -20.94 -6.97
N GLN A 71 1.39 -20.06 -7.00
CA GLN A 71 2.42 -19.98 -5.95
C GLN A 71 1.97 -19.12 -4.75
N LEU A 72 0.85 -18.42 -4.86
CA LEU A 72 0.33 -17.54 -3.81
C LEU A 72 -0.68 -18.27 -2.94
N ASN A 73 -0.74 -17.88 -1.66
CA ASN A 73 -1.70 -18.42 -0.70
C ASN A 73 -2.58 -17.31 -0.13
N GLY A 74 -3.89 -17.52 -0.19
CA GLY A 74 -4.83 -16.79 0.65
C GLY A 74 -4.79 -17.37 2.07
N VAL A 75 -4.74 -16.50 3.08
CA VAL A 75 -4.61 -16.89 4.49
C VAL A 75 -5.69 -16.24 5.34
N TYR A 76 -6.17 -16.99 6.33
CA TYR A 76 -6.84 -16.43 7.50
C TYR A 76 -5.78 -16.08 8.54
N PHE A 77 -5.97 -14.98 9.24
CA PHE A 77 -5.04 -14.53 10.27
C PHE A 77 -5.76 -13.72 11.35
N GLN A 78 -5.06 -13.46 12.45
CA GLN A 78 -5.49 -12.52 13.48
C GLN A 78 -4.48 -11.38 13.58
N TRP A 79 -4.97 -10.14 13.65
CA TRP A 79 -4.12 -8.98 13.89
C TRP A 79 -3.52 -9.04 15.30
N LYS A 80 -2.20 -8.93 15.41
CA LYS A 80 -1.50 -9.01 16.70
C LYS A 80 -2.00 -8.00 17.74
N GLU A 81 -2.30 -6.77 17.31
CA GLU A 81 -2.70 -5.70 18.24
C GLU A 81 -4.17 -5.77 18.66
N SER A 82 -5.07 -6.11 17.72
CA SER A 82 -6.51 -6.06 17.97
C SER A 82 -7.15 -7.42 18.23
N GLY A 83 -6.44 -8.52 17.94
CA GLY A 83 -6.98 -9.88 17.96
C GLY A 83 -8.07 -10.15 16.92
N LYS A 84 -8.37 -9.17 16.05
CA LYS A 84 -9.44 -9.31 15.05
C LYS A 84 -9.04 -10.27 13.96
N ASP A 85 -9.97 -11.14 13.60
CA ASP A 85 -9.84 -12.02 12.44
C ASP A 85 -9.78 -11.20 11.14
N GLY A 86 -8.97 -11.69 10.21
CA GLY A 86 -8.79 -11.15 8.88
C GLY A 86 -8.56 -12.26 7.86
N VAL A 87 -8.76 -11.90 6.59
CA VAL A 87 -8.45 -12.73 5.44
C VAL A 87 -7.65 -11.89 4.45
N GLY A 88 -6.62 -12.48 3.84
CA GLY A 88 -5.75 -11.75 2.93
C GLY A 88 -4.56 -12.58 2.48
N VAL A 89 -3.44 -11.91 2.25
CA VAL A 89 -2.18 -12.52 1.80
C VAL A 89 -1.01 -12.08 2.70
N ILE A 90 0.07 -12.86 2.68
CA ILE A 90 1.34 -12.49 3.32
C ILE A 90 2.19 -11.71 2.32
N ALA A 91 2.56 -10.47 2.65
CA ALA A 91 3.30 -9.58 1.75
C ALA A 91 4.63 -10.18 1.28
N GLN A 92 5.32 -10.92 2.14
CA GLN A 92 6.58 -11.60 1.82
C GLN A 92 6.41 -12.73 0.80
N ASP A 93 5.24 -13.36 0.74
CA ASP A 93 4.96 -14.37 -0.28
C ASP A 93 4.58 -13.74 -1.61
N ILE A 94 3.83 -12.63 -1.58
CA ILE A 94 3.60 -11.80 -2.78
C ILE A 94 4.93 -11.32 -3.35
N GLU A 95 5.85 -10.81 -2.52
CA GLU A 95 7.13 -10.23 -2.96
C GLU A 95 8.00 -11.21 -3.74
N LYS A 96 7.94 -12.51 -3.43
CA LYS A 96 8.70 -13.55 -4.16
C LYS A 96 8.23 -13.72 -5.60
N VAL A 97 6.97 -13.40 -5.89
CA VAL A 97 6.32 -13.67 -7.19
C VAL A 97 6.04 -12.38 -7.97
N PHE A 98 5.55 -11.35 -7.28
CA PHE A 98 5.19 -10.02 -7.78
C PHE A 98 5.81 -8.93 -6.87
N PRO A 99 7.14 -8.78 -6.85
CA PRO A 99 7.82 -7.79 -6.00
C PRO A 99 7.32 -6.36 -6.23
N GLU A 100 6.90 -6.03 -7.44
CA GLU A 100 6.35 -4.72 -7.81
C GLU A 100 5.02 -4.38 -7.12
N LEU A 101 4.34 -5.37 -6.53
CA LEU A 101 3.10 -5.18 -5.78
C LEU A 101 3.33 -4.96 -4.28
N VAL A 102 4.58 -4.99 -3.82
CA VAL A 102 4.93 -4.88 -2.41
C VAL A 102 5.77 -3.62 -2.18
N ALA A 103 5.28 -2.76 -1.30
CA ALA A 103 6.04 -1.63 -0.78
C ALA A 103 6.62 -2.00 0.59
N THR A 104 7.85 -1.56 0.88
CA THR A 104 8.46 -1.70 2.22
C THR A 104 8.62 -0.32 2.82
N ASP A 105 8.02 -0.09 3.98
CA ASP A 105 8.19 1.16 4.72
C ASP A 105 9.66 1.25 5.19
N PRO A 106 10.43 2.26 4.75
CA PRO A 106 11.83 2.42 5.12
C PRO A 106 12.04 2.73 6.61
N ASN A 107 11.03 3.23 7.32
CA ASN A 107 11.12 3.56 8.74
C ASN A 107 10.93 2.33 9.64
N THR A 108 10.07 1.40 9.23
CA THR A 108 9.66 0.26 10.07
C THR A 108 10.11 -1.10 9.52
N GLY A 109 10.44 -1.19 8.23
CA GLY A 109 10.69 -2.44 7.52
C GLY A 109 9.43 -3.26 7.24
N LEU A 110 8.24 -2.77 7.62
CA LEU A 110 6.98 -3.46 7.39
C LEU A 110 6.59 -3.38 5.90
N LYS A 111 5.99 -4.46 5.41
CA LYS A 111 5.62 -4.61 4.00
C LYS A 111 4.12 -4.45 3.81
N SER A 112 3.73 -3.75 2.77
CA SER A 112 2.34 -3.51 2.36
C SER A 112 2.10 -3.99 0.94
N VAL A 113 0.90 -4.49 0.66
CA VAL A 113 0.53 -5.03 -0.66
C VAL A 113 -0.42 -4.07 -1.38
N SER A 114 -0.15 -3.81 -2.65
CA SER A 114 -1.06 -3.13 -3.58
C SER A 114 -2.20 -4.05 -4.00
N TYR A 115 -3.13 -4.34 -3.07
CA TYR A 115 -4.21 -5.32 -3.27
C TYR A 115 -4.99 -5.13 -4.57
N GLY A 116 -5.34 -3.89 -4.94
CA GLY A 116 -6.08 -3.61 -6.17
C GLY A 116 -5.36 -4.04 -7.45
N ASN A 117 -4.03 -4.07 -7.42
CA ASN A 117 -3.22 -4.43 -8.58
C ASN A 117 -3.08 -5.95 -8.77
N LEU A 118 -3.44 -6.78 -7.77
CA LEU A 118 -3.51 -8.24 -7.91
C LEU A 118 -4.57 -8.67 -8.94
N VAL A 119 -5.52 -7.80 -9.28
CA VAL A 119 -6.54 -8.07 -10.30
C VAL A 119 -5.91 -8.34 -11.67
N ALA A 120 -4.83 -7.64 -12.04
CA ALA A 120 -4.21 -7.81 -13.35
C ALA A 120 -3.67 -9.24 -13.59
N PRO A 121 -2.83 -9.84 -12.72
CA PRO A 121 -2.39 -11.22 -12.90
C PRO A 121 -3.54 -12.23 -12.74
N LEU A 122 -4.57 -11.95 -11.95
CA LEU A 122 -5.76 -12.81 -11.86
C LEU A 122 -6.54 -12.84 -13.19
N ILE A 123 -6.67 -11.71 -13.89
CA ILE A 123 -7.30 -11.64 -15.21
C ILE A 123 -6.56 -12.53 -16.21
N GLU A 124 -5.23 -12.46 -16.27
CA GLU A 124 -4.45 -13.29 -17.19
C GLU A 124 -4.48 -14.77 -16.79
N ALA A 125 -4.46 -15.08 -15.49
CA ALA A 125 -4.56 -16.46 -15.01
C ALA A 125 -5.89 -17.15 -15.38
N ILE A 126 -6.98 -16.40 -15.54
CA ILE A 126 -8.29 -16.93 -15.98
C ILE A 126 -8.32 -17.19 -17.49
N LYS A 127 -7.47 -16.51 -18.27
CA LYS A 127 -7.40 -16.66 -19.73
C LYS A 127 -6.55 -17.86 -20.17
N GLU A 128 -5.64 -18.32 -19.30
CA GLU A 128 -4.80 -19.51 -19.49
C GLU A 128 -5.58 -20.80 -19.21
#